data_AF-A0AAV4I790-F1
#
_entry.id   AF-A0AAV4I790-F1
#
_cell.length_a   1.000
_cell.length_b   1.000
_cell.length_c   1.000
_cell.angle_alpha   90.00
_cell.angle_beta   90.00
_cell.angle_gamma   90.00
#
_symmetry.space_group_name_H-M   'P 1'
#
loop_
_entity.id
_entity.type
_entity.pdbx_description
1 polymer ?
#
loop_
_entity_poly.entity_id
_entity_poly.type
_entity_poly.pdbx_seq_one_letter_code
_entity_poly.pdbx_strand_id
1 'polypeptide(L)'
;MCIKFLSDDITHDYHAVHQFTLKSIDLLRKDAPVKEVILWSDGAAPQYKGKGSFADVTLYPFKCQRNYFGSKHGKGEADSETGRFARALKRAVAKGQGFRNAEEKAVFGRHAYPNNDPLKK
;
A
#
# COMPACT_ATOMS: atom_id res chain seq x y z
N MET A 1 -16.97 4.08 20.71
CA MET A 1 -17.36 5.10 19.71
C MET A 1 -16.71 4.76 18.39
N CYS A 2 -17.43 4.82 17.27
CA CYS A 2 -16.90 4.53 15.92
C CYS A 2 -17.11 5.77 15.05
N ILE A 3 -16.03 6.31 14.47
CA ILE A 3 -16.08 7.48 13.58
C ILE A 3 -16.03 6.98 12.14
N LYS A 4 -16.98 7.42 11.31
CA LYS A 4 -17.05 7.09 9.88
C LYS A 4 -16.94 8.36 9.06
N PHE A 5 -16.06 8.37 8.07
CA PHE A 5 -15.96 9.46 7.09
C PHE A 5 -16.62 9.01 5.79
N LEU A 6 -17.54 9.82 5.28
CA LEU A 6 -18.10 9.69 3.94
C LEU A 6 -17.55 10.83 3.09
N SER A 7 -17.07 10.51 1.90
CA SER A 7 -16.49 11.44 0.95
C SER A 7 -16.92 11.04 -0.46
N ASP A 8 -17.25 12.02 -1.29
CA ASP A 8 -17.52 11.79 -2.72
C ASP A 8 -16.24 11.48 -3.51
N ASP A 9 -15.07 11.80 -2.94
CA ASP A 9 -13.77 11.40 -3.48
C ASP A 9 -13.51 9.90 -3.25
N ILE A 10 -13.55 9.13 -4.34
CA ILE A 10 -13.31 7.68 -4.35
C ILE A 10 -11.82 7.31 -4.30
N THR A 11 -10.92 8.28 -4.47
CA THR A 11 -9.47 8.02 -4.62
C THR A 11 -8.89 7.44 -3.34
N HIS A 12 -9.37 7.91 -2.18
CA HIS A 12 -8.98 7.46 -0.83
C HIS A 12 -7.46 7.24 -0.72
N ASP A 13 -6.70 8.26 -1.14
CA ASP A 13 -5.25 8.23 -1.13
C ASP A 13 -4.68 8.52 0.27
N TYR A 14 -3.36 8.59 0.38
CA TYR A 14 -2.70 8.84 1.66
C TYR A 14 -3.01 10.24 2.22
N HIS A 15 -3.31 11.23 1.39
CA HIS A 15 -3.69 12.56 1.84
C HIS A 15 -5.06 12.54 2.52
N ALA A 16 -6.03 11.86 1.90
CA ALA A 16 -7.35 11.67 2.49
C ALA A 16 -7.26 10.95 3.84
N VAL A 17 -6.52 9.84 3.91
CA VAL A 17 -6.31 9.08 5.16
C VAL A 17 -5.65 9.95 6.25
N HIS A 18 -4.66 10.76 5.89
CA HIS A 18 -4.02 11.67 6.84
C HIS A 18 -5.01 12.70 7.41
N GLN A 19 -5.82 13.32 6.55
CA GLN A 19 -6.84 14.29 6.97
C GLN A 19 -7.92 13.66 7.85
N PHE A 20 -8.39 12.44 7.52
CA PHE A 20 -9.35 11.71 8.35
C PHE A 20 -8.77 11.36 9.73
N THR A 21 -7.47 11.03 9.78
CA THR A 21 -6.77 10.75 11.04
C THR A 21 -6.74 12.00 11.93
N LEU A 22 -6.34 13.15 11.39
CA LEU A 22 -6.31 14.42 12.12
C LEU A 22 -7.69 14.80 12.64
N LYS A 23 -8.71 14.77 11.77
CA LYS A 23 -10.10 15.11 12.15
C LYS A 23 -10.64 14.18 13.26
N SER A 24 -10.30 12.90 13.20
CA SER A 24 -10.70 11.94 14.24
C SER A 24 -10.12 12.31 15.61
N ILE A 25 -8.83 12.67 15.63
CA ILE A 25 -8.12 13.03 16.86
C ILE A 25 -8.65 14.35 17.41
N ASP A 26 -8.90 15.34 16.56
CA ASP A 26 -9.49 16.62 16.97
C ASP A 26 -10.89 16.45 17.55
N LEU A 27 -11.70 15.54 17.02
CA LEU A 27 -12.99 15.19 17.60
C LEU A 27 -12.83 14.54 18.97
N LEU A 28 -11.93 13.56 19.10
CA LEU A 28 -11.69 12.89 20.38
C LEU A 28 -11.13 13.83 21.45
N ARG A 29 -10.31 14.81 21.06
CA ARG A 29 -9.73 15.81 21.95
C ARG A 29 -10.74 16.76 22.58
N LYS A 30 -11.91 16.96 21.95
CA LYS A 30 -12.99 17.78 22.51
C LYS A 30 -13.61 17.12 23.74
N ASP A 31 -13.65 15.79 23.76
CA ASP A 31 -14.31 15.03 24.81
C ASP A 31 -13.32 14.50 25.87
N ALA A 32 -12.04 14.33 25.52
CA ALA A 32 -11.02 13.82 26.45
C ALA A 32 -9.59 14.27 26.09
N PRO A 33 -8.70 14.44 27.09
CA PRO A 33 -7.28 14.72 26.83
C PRO A 33 -6.57 13.51 26.21
N VAL A 34 -6.15 13.65 24.96
CA VAL A 34 -5.40 12.60 24.22
C VAL A 34 -3.90 12.72 24.50
N LYS A 35 -3.33 11.74 25.22
CA LYS A 35 -1.90 11.69 25.59
C LYS A 35 -1.02 11.06 24.50
N GLU A 36 -1.51 10.05 23.82
CA GLU A 36 -0.77 9.26 22.83
C GLU A 36 -1.74 8.71 21.78
N VAL A 37 -1.27 8.61 20.53
CA VAL A 37 -2.04 8.08 19.41
C VAL A 37 -1.35 6.86 18.85
N ILE A 38 -2.01 5.70 18.93
CA ILE A 38 -1.51 4.44 18.37
C ILE A 38 -2.33 4.12 17.11
N LEU A 39 -1.68 4.20 15.95
CA LEU A 39 -2.29 3.91 14.65
C LEU A 39 -1.98 2.46 14.26
N TRP A 40 -3.02 1.68 13.98
CA TRP A 40 -2.90 0.32 13.46
C TRP A 40 -3.33 0.30 11.99
N SER A 41 -2.46 -0.24 11.12
CA SER A 41 -2.75 -0.40 9.70
C SER A 41 -2.60 -1.85 9.27
N ASP A 42 -3.53 -2.31 8.44
CA ASP A 42 -3.45 -3.62 7.78
C ASP A 42 -2.52 -3.55 6.56
N GLY A 43 -1.52 -4.43 6.50
CA GLY A 43 -0.51 -4.51 5.45
C GLY A 43 0.70 -3.60 5.68
N ALA A 44 1.89 -4.07 5.27
CA ALA A 44 3.11 -3.28 5.37
C ALA A 44 3.07 -2.06 4.43
N ALA A 45 3.67 -0.94 4.85
CA ALA A 45 3.75 0.32 4.10
C ALA A 45 4.15 0.27 2.60
N PRO A 46 4.90 -0.72 2.10
CA PRO A 46 5.17 -0.88 0.66
C PRO A 46 3.91 -1.15 -0.19
N GLN A 47 2.79 -1.52 0.43
CA GLN A 47 1.59 -1.98 -0.24
C GLN A 47 0.82 -0.79 -0.86
N TYR A 48 1.29 -0.42 -2.06
CA TYR A 48 0.69 0.29 -3.20
C TYR A 48 -0.06 1.62 -3.01
N LYS A 49 -0.71 1.88 -1.87
CA LYS A 49 -1.40 3.15 -1.53
C LYS A 49 -0.79 3.87 -0.32
N GLY A 50 0.03 3.18 0.47
CA GLY A 50 0.61 3.69 1.72
C GLY A 50 2.00 4.32 1.62
N LYS A 51 2.54 4.55 0.41
CA LYS A 51 3.91 5.11 0.28
C LYS A 51 4.05 6.49 0.91
N GLY A 52 3.02 7.34 0.81
CA GLY A 52 2.96 8.62 1.52
C GLY A 52 2.71 8.46 3.01
N SER A 53 2.13 7.35 3.45
CA SER A 53 1.95 7.00 4.87
C SER A 53 3.21 6.42 5.52
N PHE A 54 4.27 6.16 4.75
CA PHE A 54 5.61 5.95 5.29
C PHE A 54 6.29 7.28 5.66
N ALA A 55 5.66 8.41 5.33
CA ALA A 55 6.11 9.70 5.80
C ALA A 55 6.24 9.68 7.33
N ASP A 56 7.28 10.37 7.78
CA ASP A 56 7.76 10.34 9.14
C ASP A 56 6.61 10.58 10.13
N VAL A 57 6.49 9.68 11.11
CA VAL A 57 5.48 9.76 12.18
C VAL A 57 5.69 11.03 13.01
N THR A 58 6.88 11.63 12.96
CA THR A 58 7.18 12.95 13.55
C THR A 58 6.42 14.10 12.91
N LEU A 59 5.85 13.94 11.71
CA LEU A 59 5.04 14.99 11.06
C LEU A 59 3.70 15.22 11.75
N TYR A 60 3.27 14.30 12.62
CA TYR A 60 2.09 14.52 13.45
C TYR A 60 2.44 15.49 14.59
N PRO A 61 1.59 16.50 14.88
CA PRO A 61 1.81 17.45 15.97
C PRO A 61 1.58 16.83 17.36
N PHE A 62 1.67 15.51 17.48
CA PHE A 62 1.38 14.75 18.70
C PHE A 62 2.21 13.47 18.73
N LYS A 63 2.43 12.95 19.95
CA LYS A 63 3.11 11.67 20.14
C LYS A 63 2.30 10.56 19.47
N CYS A 64 2.86 10.01 18.39
CA CYS A 64 2.21 9.00 17.57
C CYS A 64 3.12 7.78 17.42
N GLN A 65 2.51 6.60 17.53
CA GLN A 65 3.12 5.32 17.18
C GLN A 65 2.30 4.69 16.06
N ARG A 66 2.97 4.17 15.02
CA ARG A 66 2.32 3.46 13.93
C ARG A 66 2.77 2.00 13.92
N ASN A 67 1.80 1.10 14.03
CA ASN A 67 1.98 -0.34 14.00
C ASN A 67 1.32 -0.93 12.75
N TYR A 68 1.95 -1.95 12.19
CA TYR A 68 1.43 -2.67 11.04
C TYR A 68 1.11 -4.10 11.45
N PHE A 69 -0.02 -4.62 10.99
CA PHE A 69 -0.38 -6.03 11.14
C PHE A 69 -0.76 -6.58 9.77
N GLY A 70 -0.51 -7.87 9.54
CA GLY A 70 -0.98 -8.53 8.32
C GLY A 70 -2.30 -9.22 8.60
N SER A 71 -3.42 -8.66 8.15
CA SER A 71 -4.61 -9.48 7.97
C SER A 71 -4.29 -10.46 6.84
N LYS A 72 -4.53 -11.75 7.05
CA LYS A 72 -4.29 -12.81 6.06
C LYS A 72 -5.24 -12.71 4.85
N HIS A 73 -5.71 -11.52 4.48
CA HIS A 73 -6.54 -11.27 3.30
C HIS A 73 -5.68 -11.25 2.04
N GLY A 74 -5.18 -12.41 1.61
CA GLY A 74 -4.72 -12.69 0.24
C GLY A 74 -3.55 -11.88 -0.31
N LYS A 75 -3.10 -10.83 0.37
CA LYS A 75 -2.05 -9.94 -0.09
C LYS A 75 -0.70 -10.34 0.50
N GLY A 76 -0.25 -11.53 0.10
CA GLY A 76 1.02 -12.09 0.51
C GLY A 76 2.20 -11.59 -0.34
N GLU A 77 3.36 -12.20 -0.14
CA GLU A 77 4.58 -11.93 -0.91
C GLU A 77 4.37 -12.03 -2.44
N ALA A 78 3.44 -12.89 -2.86
CA ALA A 78 3.04 -13.10 -4.25
C ALA A 78 2.48 -11.84 -4.96
N ASP A 79 1.87 -10.91 -4.23
CA ASP A 79 1.37 -9.65 -4.80
C ASP A 79 2.52 -8.75 -5.25
N SER A 80 3.63 -8.79 -4.51
CA SER A 80 4.81 -7.97 -4.81
C SER A 80 5.50 -8.46 -6.08
N GLU A 81 5.55 -9.77 -6.27
CA GLU A 81 6.12 -10.41 -7.45
C GLU A 81 5.23 -10.18 -8.68
N THR A 82 3.93 -10.41 -8.54
CA THR A 82 2.94 -10.15 -9.60
C THR A 82 2.94 -8.68 -10.00
N GLY A 83 3.06 -7.76 -9.04
CA GLY A 83 3.17 -6.32 -9.30
C GLY A 83 4.46 -5.92 -10.03
N ARG A 84 5.60 -6.55 -9.71
CA ARG A 84 6.88 -6.32 -10.42
C ARG A 84 6.83 -6.82 -11.85
N PHE A 85 6.26 -7.99 -12.08
CA PHE A 85 6.04 -8.55 -13.41
C PHE A 85 5.12 -7.65 -14.24
N ALA A 86 3.96 -7.26 -13.70
CA ALA A 86 3.01 -6.39 -14.39
C ALA A 86 3.63 -5.02 -14.77
N ARG A 87 4.48 -4.45 -13.90
CA ARG A 87 5.20 -3.21 -14.19
C ARG A 87 6.26 -3.38 -15.27
N ALA A 88 7.02 -4.47 -15.24
CA ALA A 88 8.01 -4.77 -16.28
C ALA A 88 7.32 -4.95 -17.64
N LEU A 89 6.20 -5.68 -17.67
CA LEU A 89 5.39 -5.86 -18.86
C LEU A 89 4.86 -4.52 -19.39
N LYS A 90 4.32 -3.66 -18.51
CA LYS A 90 3.83 -2.33 -18.90
C LYS A 90 4.94 -1.46 -19.50
N ARG A 91 6.17 -1.52 -18.96
CA ARG A 91 7.33 -0.80 -19.51
C ARG A 91 7.78 -1.35 -20.86
N ALA A 92 7.76 -2.67 -21.04
CA ALA A 92 8.10 -3.31 -22.31
C ALA A 92 7.11 -2.92 -23.42
N VAL A 93 5.81 -2.96 -23.12
CA VAL A 93 4.76 -2.49 -24.05
C VAL A 93 4.94 -1.01 -24.39
N ALA A 94 5.23 -0.16 -23.40
CA ALA A 94 5.48 1.26 -23.64
C ALA A 94 6.72 1.54 -24.51
N LYS A 95 7.68 0.61 -24.56
CA LYS A 95 8.86 0.67 -25.45
C LYS A 95 8.59 0.07 -26.84
N GLY A 96 7.36 -0.30 -27.15
CA GLY A 96 6.96 -0.87 -28.44
C GLY A 96 7.08 -2.39 -28.54
N GLN A 97 7.33 -3.09 -27.42
CA GLN A 97 7.41 -4.55 -27.43
C GLN A 97 6.00 -5.16 -27.40
N GLY A 98 5.62 -5.85 -28.48
CA GLY A 98 4.33 -6.53 -28.60
C GLY A 98 4.36 -7.93 -27.98
N PHE A 99 3.27 -8.30 -27.29
CA PHE A 99 3.06 -9.65 -26.77
C PHE A 99 1.74 -10.19 -27.33
N ARG A 100 1.80 -11.26 -28.09
CA ARG A 100 0.68 -11.84 -28.84
C ARG A 100 -0.08 -12.91 -28.06
N ASN A 101 0.59 -13.59 -27.11
CA ASN A 101 -0.01 -14.65 -26.32
C ASN A 101 0.56 -14.70 -24.89
N ALA A 102 0.01 -15.59 -24.06
CA ALA A 102 0.43 -15.77 -22.67
C ALA A 102 1.84 -16.38 -22.55
N GLU A 103 2.25 -17.19 -23.54
CA GLU A 103 3.57 -17.83 -23.56
C GLU A 103 4.70 -16.81 -23.74
N GLU A 104 4.54 -15.85 -24.66
CA GLU A 104 5.49 -14.75 -24.87
C GLU A 104 5.65 -13.91 -23.59
N LYS A 105 4.56 -13.70 -22.84
CA LYS A 105 4.60 -13.02 -21.53
C LYS A 105 5.34 -13.83 -20.47
N ALA A 106 5.16 -15.16 -20.46
CA ALA A 106 5.85 -16.05 -19.52
C ALA A 106 7.36 -16.13 -19.82
N VAL A 107 7.76 -16.19 -21.09
CA VAL A 107 9.17 -16.15 -21.52
C VAL A 107 9.82 -14.84 -21.10
N PHE A 108 9.14 -13.71 -21.31
CA PHE A 108 9.60 -12.39 -20.85
C PHE A 108 9.76 -12.33 -19.33
N GLY A 109 8.81 -12.87 -18.57
CA GLY A 109 8.90 -12.95 -17.11
C GLY A 109 10.14 -13.71 -16.64
N ARG A 110 10.42 -14.86 -17.26
CA ARG A 110 11.61 -15.67 -16.99
C ARG A 110 12.93 -14.95 -17.33
N HIS A 111 12.97 -14.19 -18.42
CA HIS A 111 14.16 -13.41 -18.80
C HIS A 111 14.35 -12.16 -17.94
N ALA A 112 13.27 -11.48 -17.57
CA ALA A 112 13.31 -10.28 -16.74
C ALA A 112 13.63 -10.60 -15.27
N TYR A 113 13.33 -11.82 -14.80
CA TYR A 113 13.55 -12.27 -13.42
C TYR A 113 14.05 -13.73 -13.38
N PRO A 114 15.31 -14.01 -13.76
CA PRO A 114 15.84 -15.39 -13.88
C PRO A 114 15.97 -16.16 -12.55
N ASN A 115 15.91 -15.47 -11.41
CA ASN A 115 16.04 -16.07 -10.08
C ASN A 115 14.70 -16.46 -9.42
N ASN A 116 13.57 -16.24 -10.10
CA ASN A 116 12.22 -16.54 -9.58
C ASN A 116 11.59 -17.78 -10.24
N ASP A 117 12.41 -18.78 -10.62
CA ASP A 117 11.87 -20.04 -11.13
C ASP A 117 11.20 -20.82 -9.97
N PRO A 118 9.86 -21.01 -10.00
CA PRO A 118 9.16 -21.74 -8.93
C PRO A 118 9.58 -23.22 -8.84
N LEU A 119 10.34 -23.74 -9.81
CA LEU A 119 10.88 -25.11 -9.83
C LEU A 119 12.31 -25.22 -9.28
N LYS A 120 12.94 -24.11 -8.84
CA LYS A 120 14.24 -24.11 -8.15
C LYS A 120 14.09 -23.86 -6.64
N LYS A 121 13.22 -24.63 -5.98
CA LYS A 121 13.23 -24.82 -4.53
C LYS A 121 13.57 -26.26 -4.21
#